data_AF-A0A0G1N360-F1
#
_entry.id   AF-A0A0G1N360-F1
#
_cell.length_a   1.000
_cell.length_b   1.000
_cell.length_c   1.000
_cell.angle_alpha   90.00
_cell.angle_beta   90.00
_cell.angle_gamma   90.00
#
_symmetry.space_group_name_H-M   'P 1'
#
loop_
_entity.id
_entity.type
_entity.pdbx_description
1 polymer ?
#
loop_
_entity_poly.entity_id
_entity_poly.type
_entity_poly.pdbx_seq_one_letter_code
_entity_poly.pdbx_strand_id
1 'polypeptide(L)'
;MAVGLKSVFKNPSWLLRFKALVYAAALFWVWLGAAEGELLPLFAFLFVASFFYFSSLSRAILLLPSFILIVVLSLVAARLTVAAVLAGFLFYVLIALKDYFFVNRQTWHFVLNFTVAAWAGVSAFIFPEYLPLLGLAYFLLLYEAVRSLSVTANFLFGFVGATILYQIAWALSLLPIGFASQAALAALFYYVGHELMTAYTAKQFLNVYALRLATIALLVSTAVFLVSDWAI
;
A
#
# COMPACT_ATOMS: atom_id res chain seq x y z
N MET A 1 13.51 -20.34 -32.69
CA MET A 1 12.45 -19.58 -31.99
C MET A 1 13.00 -18.83 -30.76
N ALA A 2 14.15 -18.14 -30.87
CA ALA A 2 14.86 -17.49 -29.74
C ALA A 2 15.01 -15.96 -29.89
N VAL A 3 14.40 -15.38 -30.94
CA VAL A 3 14.55 -13.95 -31.29
C VAL A 3 13.54 -13.07 -30.53
N GLY A 4 12.38 -13.62 -30.15
CA GLY A 4 11.33 -12.88 -29.41
C GLY A 4 11.73 -12.52 -27.98
N LEU A 5 12.26 -13.48 -27.21
CA LEU A 5 12.62 -13.28 -25.79
C LEU A 5 13.69 -12.20 -25.59
N LYS A 6 14.74 -12.15 -26.43
CA LYS A 6 15.78 -11.11 -26.34
C LYS A 6 15.24 -9.69 -26.58
N SER A 7 14.16 -9.54 -27.37
CA SER A 7 13.55 -8.23 -27.62
C SER A 7 12.73 -7.71 -26.42
N VAL A 8 12.11 -8.61 -25.66
CA VAL A 8 11.35 -8.29 -24.43
C VAL A 8 12.27 -7.69 -23.37
N PHE A 9 13.54 -8.11 -23.30
CA PHE A 9 14.55 -7.59 -22.37
C PHE A 9 15.15 -6.22 -22.75
N LYS A 10 14.93 -5.72 -23.98
CA LYS A 10 15.45 -4.41 -24.40
C LYS A 10 14.52 -3.24 -24.09
N ASN A 11 13.23 -3.49 -23.91
CA ASN A 11 12.26 -2.44 -23.58
C ASN A 11 12.02 -2.40 -22.06
N PRO A 12 12.36 -1.30 -21.36
CA PRO A 12 12.24 -1.22 -19.90
C PRO A 12 10.80 -1.42 -19.40
N SER A 13 9.81 -1.01 -20.18
CA SER A 13 8.39 -1.19 -19.82
C SER A 13 7.95 -2.67 -19.82
N TRP A 14 8.41 -3.45 -20.81
CA TRP A 14 8.13 -4.88 -20.90
C TRP A 14 8.84 -5.68 -19.81
N LEU A 15 10.08 -5.30 -19.49
CA LEU A 15 10.84 -5.89 -18.41
C LEU A 15 10.13 -5.74 -17.06
N LEU A 16 9.54 -4.58 -16.78
CA LEU A 16 8.79 -4.32 -15.55
C LEU A 16 7.52 -5.16 -15.46
N ARG A 17 6.74 -5.22 -16.55
CA ARG A 17 5.53 -6.06 -16.61
C ARG A 17 5.87 -7.52 -16.37
N PHE A 18 6.97 -8.00 -16.96
CA PHE A 18 7.45 -9.36 -16.76
C PHE A 18 7.84 -9.63 -15.30
N LYS A 19 8.61 -8.74 -14.66
CA LYS A 19 8.96 -8.85 -13.23
C LYS A 19 7.73 -8.95 -12.33
N ALA A 20 6.71 -8.14 -12.60
CA ALA A 20 5.45 -8.14 -11.85
C ALA A 20 4.65 -9.44 -12.06
N LEU A 21 4.63 -9.97 -13.28
CA LEU A 21 3.98 -11.23 -13.59
C LEU A 21 4.67 -12.40 -12.89
N VAL A 22 6.01 -12.43 -12.90
CA VAL A 22 6.80 -13.43 -12.15
C VAL A 22 6.55 -13.33 -10.63
N TYR A 23 6.43 -12.11 -10.09
CA TYR A 23 6.06 -11.91 -8.70
C TYR A 23 4.67 -12.47 -8.38
N ALA A 24 3.66 -12.17 -9.20
CA ALA A 24 2.31 -12.68 -9.04
C ALA A 24 2.27 -14.22 -9.15
N ALA A 25 3.01 -14.80 -10.09
CA ALA A 25 3.12 -16.25 -10.26
C ALA A 25 3.80 -16.93 -9.06
N ALA A 26 4.87 -16.35 -8.53
CA ALA A 26 5.53 -16.85 -7.32
C ALA A 26 4.59 -16.78 -6.11
N LEU A 27 3.80 -15.71 -5.99
CA LEU A 27 2.82 -15.58 -4.92
C LEU A 27 1.67 -16.58 -5.05
N PHE A 28 1.22 -16.85 -6.28
CA PHE A 28 0.23 -17.88 -6.55
C PHE A 28 0.74 -19.28 -6.17
N TRP A 29 2.03 -19.54 -6.39
CA TRP A 29 2.66 -20.78 -5.95
C TRP A 29 2.73 -20.89 -4.41
N VAL A 30 2.94 -19.78 -3.71
CA VAL A 30 2.82 -19.73 -2.24
C VAL A 30 1.42 -20.12 -1.79
N TRP A 31 0.37 -19.64 -2.47
CA TRP A 31 -1.00 -20.02 -2.12
C TRP A 31 -1.24 -21.53 -2.28
N LEU A 32 -0.80 -22.11 -3.41
CA LEU A 32 -0.91 -23.55 -3.67
C LEU A 32 -0.18 -24.38 -2.60
N GLY A 33 1.07 -24.04 -2.29
CA GLY A 33 1.87 -24.78 -1.31
C GLY A 33 1.49 -24.51 0.15
N ALA A 34 0.83 -23.37 0.44
CA ALA A 34 0.36 -23.07 1.79
C ALA A 34 -0.74 -24.02 2.27
N ALA A 35 -1.53 -24.60 1.34
CA ALA A 35 -2.52 -25.63 1.66
C ALA A 35 -1.87 -26.93 2.16
N GLU A 36 -0.64 -27.20 1.72
CA GLU A 36 0.12 -28.41 2.03
C GLU A 36 1.19 -28.19 3.12
N GLY A 37 1.31 -26.96 3.64
CA GLY A 37 2.29 -26.59 4.67
C GLY A 37 3.72 -26.49 4.15
N GLU A 38 3.91 -26.38 2.83
CA GLU A 38 5.24 -26.35 2.22
C GLU A 38 5.93 -25.00 2.43
N LEU A 39 7.14 -25.03 2.98
CA LEU A 39 7.95 -23.82 3.20
C LEU A 39 8.74 -23.39 1.95
N LEU A 40 8.97 -24.31 1.00
CA LEU A 40 9.76 -24.05 -0.19
C LEU A 40 9.17 -22.94 -1.09
N PRO A 41 7.86 -22.91 -1.38
CA PRO A 41 7.25 -21.82 -2.14
C PRO A 41 7.42 -20.45 -1.46
N LEU A 42 7.34 -20.40 -0.12
CA LEU A 42 7.55 -19.18 0.66
C LEU A 42 8.99 -18.66 0.48
N PHE A 43 9.99 -19.53 0.64
CA PHE A 43 11.39 -19.14 0.45
C PHE A 43 11.68 -18.71 -0.99
N ALA A 44 11.12 -19.42 -1.98
CA ALA A 44 11.26 -19.07 -3.39
C ALA A 44 10.65 -17.69 -3.69
N PHE A 45 9.46 -17.40 -3.15
CA PHE A 45 8.83 -16.10 -3.28
C PHE A 45 9.66 -14.97 -2.64
N LEU A 46 10.12 -15.15 -1.40
CA LEU A 46 10.95 -14.16 -0.72
C LEU A 46 12.25 -13.89 -1.48
N PHE A 47 12.86 -14.94 -2.04
CA PHE A 47 14.05 -14.82 -2.86
C PHE A 47 13.77 -14.04 -4.15
N VAL A 48 12.73 -14.39 -4.91
CA VAL A 48 12.35 -13.71 -6.16
C VAL A 48 12.00 -12.24 -5.92
N ALA A 49 11.20 -11.96 -4.89
CA ALA A 49 10.82 -10.61 -4.49
C ALA A 49 12.05 -9.76 -4.16
N SER A 50 12.94 -10.30 -3.33
CA SER A 50 14.17 -9.62 -2.89
C SER A 50 15.15 -9.42 -4.05
N PHE A 51 15.32 -10.42 -4.91
CA PHE A 51 16.22 -10.35 -6.06
C PHE A 51 15.81 -9.23 -7.03
N PHE A 52 14.53 -9.12 -7.38
CA PHE A 52 14.05 -8.04 -8.24
C PHE A 52 14.08 -6.66 -7.56
N TYR A 53 13.86 -6.62 -6.26
CA TYR A 53 13.84 -5.39 -5.51
C TYR A 53 15.26 -4.81 -5.28
N PHE A 54 16.24 -5.63 -4.89
CA PHE A 54 17.61 -5.19 -4.59
C PHE A 54 18.55 -5.12 -5.80
N SER A 55 18.08 -5.41 -7.00
CA SER A 55 18.88 -5.36 -8.24
C SER A 55 19.58 -4.01 -8.52
N SER A 56 19.18 -2.93 -7.82
CA SER A 56 19.84 -1.62 -7.85
C SER A 56 20.00 -1.10 -6.41
N LEU A 57 21.18 -1.29 -5.84
CA LEU A 57 21.53 -0.98 -4.44
C LEU A 57 21.44 0.51 -4.08
N SER A 58 21.63 1.41 -5.04
CA SER A 58 21.85 2.85 -4.76
C SER A 58 20.67 3.58 -4.10
N ARG A 59 19.44 3.03 -4.16
CA ARG A 59 18.21 3.66 -3.58
C ARG A 59 17.23 2.67 -2.95
N ALA A 60 17.60 1.39 -2.81
CA ALA A 60 16.74 0.34 -2.27
C ALA A 60 16.45 0.51 -0.76
N ILE A 61 17.23 1.30 -0.04
CA ILE A 61 17.03 1.52 1.40
C ILE A 61 15.81 2.43 1.65
N LEU A 62 15.59 3.44 0.80
CA LEU A 62 14.51 4.42 0.97
C LEU A 62 13.11 3.85 0.65
N LEU A 63 13.06 2.83 -0.21
CA LEU A 63 11.84 2.10 -0.57
C LEU A 63 11.63 0.81 0.25
N LEU A 64 12.58 0.48 1.16
CA LEU A 64 12.59 -0.78 1.90
C LEU A 64 11.30 -0.99 2.72
N PRO A 65 10.78 0.03 3.44
CA PRO A 65 9.54 -0.13 4.20
C PRO A 65 8.37 -0.53 3.29
N SER A 66 8.22 0.13 2.13
CA SER A 66 7.18 -0.16 1.14
C SER A 66 7.32 -1.57 0.56
N PHE A 67 8.56 -2.04 0.33
CA PHE A 67 8.80 -3.41 -0.15
C PHE A 67 8.39 -4.47 0.89
N ILE A 68 8.82 -4.31 2.15
CA ILE A 68 8.44 -5.22 3.25
C ILE A 68 6.92 -5.28 3.37
N LEU A 69 6.27 -4.12 3.25
CA LEU A 69 4.82 -3.98 3.28
C LEU A 69 4.13 -4.80 2.20
N ILE A 70 4.56 -4.63 0.95
CA ILE A 70 3.99 -5.36 -0.18
C ILE A 70 4.23 -6.85 0.02
N VAL A 71 5.39 -7.28 0.51
CA VAL A 71 5.66 -8.70 0.80
C VAL A 71 4.70 -9.25 1.86
N VAL A 72 4.55 -8.57 3.00
CA VAL A 72 3.64 -9.01 4.09
C VAL A 72 2.20 -9.05 3.61
N LEU A 73 1.73 -7.99 2.95
CA LEU A 73 0.39 -7.94 2.38
C LEU A 73 0.18 -9.00 1.33
N SER A 74 1.17 -9.24 0.47
CA SER A 74 1.08 -10.25 -0.58
C SER A 74 0.92 -11.63 0.03
N LEU A 75 1.64 -11.95 1.10
CA LEU A 75 1.52 -13.24 1.80
C LEU A 75 0.15 -13.43 2.46
N VAL A 76 -0.45 -12.37 2.99
CA VAL A 76 -1.82 -12.42 3.51
C VAL A 76 -2.83 -12.49 2.37
N ALA A 77 -2.66 -11.67 1.35
CA ALA A 77 -3.44 -11.65 0.12
C ALA A 77 -3.40 -12.98 -0.61
N ALA A 78 -2.29 -13.74 -0.54
CA ALA A 78 -2.19 -15.05 -1.14
C ALA A 78 -3.28 -15.99 -0.61
N ARG A 79 -3.74 -15.82 0.63
CA ARG A 79 -4.86 -16.60 1.19
C ARG A 79 -6.23 -16.24 0.58
N LEU A 80 -6.32 -15.14 -0.18
CA LEU A 80 -7.51 -14.64 -0.87
C LEU A 80 -7.26 -14.73 -2.38
N THR A 81 -7.88 -15.70 -3.06
CA THR A 81 -7.57 -16.11 -4.45
C THR A 81 -7.51 -14.98 -5.50
N VAL A 82 -8.21 -13.85 -5.29
CA VAL A 82 -8.25 -12.71 -6.23
C VAL A 82 -7.13 -11.69 -5.98
N ALA A 83 -6.45 -11.73 -4.84
CA ALA A 83 -5.56 -10.64 -4.41
C ALA A 83 -4.11 -10.78 -4.92
N ALA A 84 -3.74 -11.91 -5.53
CA ALA A 84 -2.39 -12.10 -6.10
C ALA A 84 -2.11 -11.19 -7.31
N VAL A 85 -3.13 -10.91 -8.12
CA VAL A 85 -3.03 -9.99 -9.27
C VAL A 85 -2.84 -8.55 -8.80
N LEU A 86 -3.56 -8.15 -7.75
CA LEU A 86 -3.42 -6.83 -7.15
C LEU A 86 -2.04 -6.66 -6.50
N ALA A 87 -1.56 -7.67 -5.77
CA ALA A 87 -0.21 -7.70 -5.20
C ALA A 87 0.86 -7.56 -6.28
N GLY A 88 0.72 -8.29 -7.40
CA GLY A 88 1.59 -8.16 -8.57
C GLY A 88 1.55 -6.77 -9.19
N PHE A 89 0.38 -6.16 -9.28
CA PHE A 89 0.23 -4.78 -9.75
C PHE A 89 0.88 -3.77 -8.80
N LEU A 90 0.71 -3.88 -7.48
CA LEU A 90 1.36 -3.01 -6.51
C LEU A 90 2.89 -3.15 -6.57
N PHE A 91 3.39 -4.38 -6.75
CA PHE A 91 4.81 -4.64 -6.96
C PHE A 91 5.33 -4.06 -8.29
N TYR A 92 4.55 -4.14 -9.37
CA TYR A 92 4.85 -3.45 -10.64
C TYR A 92 5.05 -1.96 -10.43
N VAL A 93 4.11 -1.30 -9.75
CA VAL A 93 4.18 0.15 -9.47
C VAL A 93 5.40 0.46 -8.62
N LEU A 94 5.70 -0.35 -7.60
CA LEU A 94 6.87 -0.14 -6.73
C LEU A 94 8.20 -0.23 -7.51
N ILE A 95 8.37 -1.21 -8.40
CA ILE A 95 9.58 -1.29 -9.23
C ILE A 95 9.60 -0.15 -10.27
N ALA A 96 8.47 0.20 -10.87
CA ALA A 96 8.39 1.32 -11.81
C ALA A 96 8.81 2.65 -11.16
N LEU A 97 8.39 2.91 -9.92
CA LEU A 97 8.83 4.09 -9.16
C LEU A 97 10.32 4.06 -8.79
N LYS A 98 10.87 2.86 -8.55
CA LYS A 98 12.30 2.67 -8.32
C LYS A 98 13.13 3.01 -9.56
N ASP A 99 12.69 2.55 -10.73
CA ASP A 99 13.49 2.53 -11.97
C ASP A 99 13.30 3.78 -12.86
N TYR A 100 12.18 4.52 -12.77
CA TYR A 100 11.94 5.72 -13.61
C TYR A 100 12.33 7.05 -12.94
N PHE A 101 13.06 7.92 -13.64
CA PHE A 101 13.56 9.22 -13.15
C PHE A 101 12.61 10.41 -13.35
N PHE A 102 11.61 10.29 -14.22
CA PHE A 102 10.73 11.40 -14.62
C PHE A 102 9.49 11.59 -13.73
N VAL A 103 9.24 10.68 -12.79
CA VAL A 103 8.06 10.73 -11.92
C VAL A 103 8.43 11.47 -10.62
N ASN A 104 7.58 12.40 -10.16
CA ASN A 104 7.76 13.03 -8.84
C ASN A 104 7.66 11.94 -7.74
N ARG A 105 8.83 11.46 -7.32
CA ARG A 105 8.95 10.23 -6.53
C ARG A 105 8.34 10.38 -5.15
N GLN A 106 8.44 11.55 -4.52
CA GLN A 106 7.83 11.78 -3.19
C GLN A 106 6.32 11.62 -3.23
N THR A 107 5.65 12.23 -4.20
CA THR A 107 4.18 12.15 -4.34
C THR A 107 3.72 10.72 -4.62
N TRP A 108 4.47 9.94 -5.41
CA TRP A 108 4.10 8.57 -5.73
C TRP A 108 4.47 7.55 -4.65
N HIS A 109 5.58 7.75 -3.94
CA HIS A 109 5.87 7.02 -2.71
C HIS A 109 4.75 7.17 -1.70
N PHE A 110 4.27 8.40 -1.57
CA PHE A 110 3.16 8.75 -0.71
C PHE A 110 1.87 8.03 -1.15
N VAL A 111 1.48 8.15 -2.43
CA VAL A 111 0.32 7.44 -2.99
C VAL A 111 0.44 5.93 -2.79
N LEU A 112 1.60 5.34 -3.03
CA LEU A 112 1.81 3.90 -2.91
C LEU A 112 1.70 3.46 -1.45
N ASN A 113 2.39 4.13 -0.52
CA ASN A 113 2.27 3.83 0.90
C ASN A 113 0.83 4.00 1.41
N PHE A 114 0.08 4.98 0.90
CA PHE A 114 -1.31 5.22 1.27
C PHE A 114 -2.25 4.16 0.76
N THR A 115 -2.11 3.79 -0.52
CA THR A 115 -2.92 2.74 -1.13
C THR A 115 -2.67 1.41 -0.43
N VAL A 116 -1.40 1.14 -0.12
CA VAL A 116 -0.97 -0.08 0.55
C VAL A 116 -1.41 -0.09 2.02
N ALA A 117 -1.31 1.04 2.73
CA ALA A 117 -1.81 1.17 4.09
C ALA A 117 -3.35 1.07 4.15
N ALA A 118 -4.07 1.60 3.15
CA ALA A 118 -5.52 1.50 3.09
C ALA A 118 -5.94 0.04 2.94
N TRP A 119 -5.26 -0.68 2.05
CA TRP A 119 -5.53 -2.10 1.82
C TRP A 119 -5.16 -2.95 3.04
N ALA A 120 -4.02 -2.69 3.69
CA ALA A 120 -3.62 -3.36 4.93
C ALA A 120 -4.58 -3.11 6.09
N GLY A 121 -4.99 -1.85 6.28
CA GLY A 121 -5.92 -1.47 7.34
C GLY A 121 -7.26 -2.17 7.18
N VAL A 122 -7.88 -2.07 6.01
CA VAL A 122 -9.19 -2.71 5.79
C VAL A 122 -9.09 -4.24 5.87
N SER A 123 -8.03 -4.84 5.32
CA SER A 123 -7.82 -6.29 5.41
C SER A 123 -7.62 -6.75 6.87
N ALA A 124 -6.92 -5.97 7.70
CA ALA A 124 -6.70 -6.31 9.11
C ALA A 124 -8.01 -6.38 9.91
N PHE A 125 -9.00 -5.55 9.57
CA PHE A 125 -10.27 -5.50 10.28
C PHE A 125 -11.33 -6.46 9.72
N ILE A 126 -11.26 -6.80 8.43
CA ILE A 126 -12.15 -7.81 7.82
C ILE A 126 -11.76 -9.24 8.24
N PHE A 127 -10.46 -9.48 8.42
CA PHE A 127 -9.94 -10.77 8.88
C PHE A 127 -9.39 -10.63 10.30
N PRO A 128 -10.26 -10.58 11.33
CA PRO A 128 -9.87 -10.29 12.71
C PRO A 128 -8.86 -11.31 13.28
N GLU A 129 -8.79 -12.52 12.71
CA GLU A 129 -7.79 -13.54 13.04
C GLU A 129 -6.34 -13.09 12.77
N TYR A 130 -6.11 -12.19 11.81
CA TYR A 130 -4.79 -11.64 11.49
C TYR A 130 -4.56 -10.24 12.07
N LEU A 131 -5.52 -9.68 12.78
CA LEU A 131 -5.48 -8.33 13.34
C LEU A 131 -4.26 -8.06 14.25
N PRO A 132 -3.76 -9.00 15.08
CA PRO A 132 -2.55 -8.74 15.87
C PRO A 132 -1.31 -8.48 15.02
N LEU A 133 -1.15 -9.21 13.92
CA LEU A 133 0.03 -9.11 13.04
C LEU A 133 -0.15 -7.98 12.01
N LEU A 134 -1.27 -7.97 11.31
CA LEU A 134 -1.60 -6.99 10.27
C LEU A 134 -1.90 -5.62 10.86
N GLY A 135 -2.61 -5.56 11.98
CA GLY A 135 -2.92 -4.32 12.68
C GLY A 135 -1.65 -3.66 13.21
N LEU A 136 -0.72 -4.42 13.79
CA LEU A 136 0.57 -3.88 14.23
C LEU A 136 1.42 -3.39 13.06
N ALA A 137 1.54 -4.20 11.98
CA ALA A 137 2.26 -3.78 10.78
C ALA A 137 1.66 -2.50 10.19
N TYR A 138 0.33 -2.47 10.02
CA TYR A 138 -0.43 -1.32 9.53
C TYR A 138 -0.24 -0.07 10.42
N PHE A 139 -0.28 -0.22 11.75
CA PHE A 139 -0.03 0.89 12.67
C PHE A 139 1.39 1.45 12.54
N LEU A 140 2.41 0.58 12.49
CA LEU A 140 3.81 1.00 12.33
C LEU A 140 4.05 1.75 11.01
N LEU A 141 3.27 1.44 9.97
CA LEU A 141 3.35 2.11 8.69
C LEU A 141 2.73 3.50 8.72
N LEU A 142 1.56 3.63 9.34
CA LEU A 142 0.97 4.94 9.58
C LEU A 142 1.90 5.80 10.44
N TYR A 143 2.53 5.20 11.44
CA TYR A 143 3.52 5.85 12.28
C TYR A 143 4.68 6.41 11.46
N GLU A 144 5.32 5.58 10.64
CA GLU A 144 6.45 6.02 9.83
C GLU A 144 6.02 7.03 8.76
N ALA A 145 4.85 6.84 8.14
CA ALA A 145 4.28 7.77 7.18
C ALA A 145 4.06 9.14 7.80
N VAL A 146 3.39 9.23 8.96
CA VAL A 146 3.14 10.50 9.67
C VAL A 146 4.45 11.11 10.18
N ARG A 147 5.33 10.29 10.74
CA ARG A 147 6.62 10.73 11.27
C ARG A 147 7.48 11.38 10.17
N SER A 148 7.44 10.84 8.95
CA SER A 148 8.18 11.38 7.80
C SER A 148 7.71 12.77 7.35
N LEU A 149 6.51 13.20 7.74
CA LEU A 149 5.95 14.53 7.44
C LEU A 149 6.44 15.60 8.41
N SER A 150 6.86 15.19 9.61
CA SER A 150 7.27 16.13 10.63
C SER A 150 8.70 16.61 10.37
N VAL A 151 8.85 17.93 10.22
CA VAL A 151 10.15 18.59 10.02
C VAL A 151 11.14 18.27 11.17
N THR A 152 10.61 18.06 12.36
CA THR A 152 11.34 17.47 13.49
C THR A 152 10.90 16.02 13.63
N ALA A 153 11.81 15.05 13.78
CA ALA A 153 11.47 13.64 13.96
C ALA A 153 10.82 13.37 15.34
N ASN A 154 9.67 13.99 15.60
CA ASN A 154 8.97 13.98 16.87
C ASN A 154 8.15 12.69 16.98
N PHE A 155 8.60 11.84 17.89
CA PHE A 155 7.96 10.56 18.18
C PHE A 155 6.46 10.70 18.49
N LEU A 156 6.07 11.71 19.27
CA LEU A 156 4.68 11.93 19.68
C LEU A 156 3.79 12.28 18.50
N PHE A 157 4.30 13.06 17.53
CA PHE A 157 3.53 13.43 16.34
C PHE A 157 3.23 12.21 15.48
N GLY A 158 4.25 11.37 15.22
CA GLY A 158 4.09 10.11 14.52
C GLY A 158 3.08 9.19 15.21
N PHE A 159 3.17 9.05 16.53
CA PHE A 159 2.32 8.14 17.29
C PHE A 159 0.85 8.60 17.33
N VAL A 160 0.62 9.88 17.62
CA VAL A 160 -0.74 10.44 17.68
C VAL A 160 -1.40 10.40 16.31
N GLY A 161 -0.70 10.82 15.25
CA GLY A 161 -1.27 10.79 13.91
C GLY A 161 -1.56 9.38 13.42
N ALA A 162 -0.66 8.41 13.69
CA ALA A 162 -0.92 7.01 13.38
C ALA A 162 -2.13 6.45 14.11
N THR A 163 -2.28 6.79 15.39
CA THR A 163 -3.44 6.36 16.19
C THR A 163 -4.75 6.88 15.61
N ILE A 164 -4.79 8.16 15.21
CA ILE A 164 -5.98 8.76 14.58
C ILE A 164 -6.32 8.03 13.28
N LEU A 165 -5.34 7.85 12.39
CA LEU A 165 -5.57 7.19 11.09
C LEU A 165 -5.97 5.72 11.26
N TYR A 166 -5.38 5.02 12.23
CA TYR A 166 -5.71 3.63 12.55
C TYR A 166 -7.15 3.50 13.04
N GLN A 167 -7.60 4.39 13.94
CA GLN A 167 -8.98 4.39 14.42
C GLN A 167 -9.99 4.75 13.32
N ILE A 168 -9.63 5.64 12.40
CA ILE A 168 -10.49 5.93 11.24
C ILE A 168 -10.67 4.68 10.39
N ALA A 169 -9.58 3.96 10.08
CA ALA A 169 -9.67 2.73 9.31
C ALA A 169 -10.51 1.66 10.01
N TRP A 170 -10.37 1.55 11.33
CA TRP A 170 -11.22 0.68 12.12
C TRP A 170 -12.70 1.08 12.00
N ALA A 171 -13.03 2.36 12.21
CA ALA A 171 -14.41 2.84 12.10
C ALA A 171 -15.02 2.59 10.70
N LEU A 172 -14.23 2.78 9.64
CA LEU A 172 -14.67 2.53 8.26
C LEU A 172 -14.89 1.05 7.96
N SER A 173 -14.13 0.15 8.58
CA SER A 173 -14.31 -1.30 8.42
C SER A 173 -15.64 -1.81 8.99
N LEU A 174 -16.24 -1.06 9.93
CA LEU A 174 -17.54 -1.39 10.53
C LEU A 174 -18.73 -0.94 9.65
N LEU A 175 -18.48 -0.16 8.59
CA LEU A 175 -19.55 0.29 7.70
C LEU A 175 -20.05 -0.88 6.84
N PRO A 176 -21.37 -1.08 6.70
CA PRO A 176 -21.95 -2.15 5.89
C PRO A 176 -21.92 -1.81 4.39
N ILE A 177 -20.75 -1.47 3.87
CA ILE A 177 -20.49 -1.12 2.46
C ILE A 177 -19.42 -2.05 1.90
N GLY A 178 -19.43 -2.26 0.58
CA GLY A 178 -18.45 -3.11 -0.09
C GLY A 178 -16.99 -2.74 0.21
N PHE A 179 -16.11 -3.76 0.22
CA PHE A 179 -14.68 -3.65 0.54
C PHE A 179 -13.97 -2.53 -0.24
N ALA A 180 -14.26 -2.41 -1.53
CA ALA A 180 -13.66 -1.38 -2.38
C ALA A 180 -14.03 0.04 -1.91
N SER A 181 -15.27 0.24 -1.46
CA SER A 181 -15.74 1.52 -0.92
C SER A 181 -15.12 1.84 0.43
N GLN A 182 -14.99 0.85 1.32
CA GLN A 182 -14.28 1.02 2.60
C GLN A 182 -12.82 1.44 2.36
N ALA A 183 -12.12 0.78 1.43
CA ALA A 183 -10.75 1.11 1.08
C ALA A 183 -10.62 2.50 0.42
N ALA A 184 -11.57 2.88 -0.43
CA ALA A 184 -11.61 4.21 -1.04
C ALA A 184 -11.81 5.32 0.01
N LEU A 185 -12.70 5.12 0.98
CA LEU A 185 -12.88 6.04 2.11
C LEU A 185 -11.62 6.11 2.97
N ALA A 186 -10.99 4.99 3.29
CA ALA A 186 -9.76 4.97 4.08
C ALA A 186 -8.65 5.76 3.38
N ALA A 187 -8.48 5.57 2.07
CA ALA A 187 -7.52 6.34 1.26
C ALA A 187 -7.81 7.85 1.27
N LEU A 188 -9.09 8.23 1.15
CA LEU A 188 -9.52 9.63 1.22
C LEU A 188 -9.18 10.26 2.58
N PHE A 189 -9.56 9.60 3.68
CA PHE A 189 -9.32 10.12 5.02
C PHE A 189 -7.84 10.17 5.36
N TYR A 190 -7.06 9.19 4.90
CA TYR A 190 -5.62 9.32 5.03
C TYR A 190 -5.14 10.54 4.26
N TYR A 191 -5.52 10.69 2.98
CA TYR A 191 -5.06 11.81 2.15
C TYR A 191 -5.33 13.16 2.83
N VAL A 192 -6.56 13.33 3.34
CA VAL A 192 -6.94 14.52 4.10
C VAL A 192 -6.09 14.67 5.36
N GLY A 193 -5.90 13.60 6.12
CA GLY A 193 -5.06 13.59 7.32
C GLY A 193 -3.62 14.00 7.04
N HIS A 194 -3.03 13.49 5.95
CA HIS A 194 -1.69 13.87 5.50
C HIS A 194 -1.61 15.35 5.14
N GLU A 195 -2.54 15.86 4.34
CA GLU A 195 -2.54 17.25 3.92
C GLU A 195 -2.67 18.20 5.12
N LEU A 196 -3.52 17.84 6.09
CA LEU A 196 -3.65 18.59 7.34
C LEU A 196 -2.35 18.55 8.17
N MET A 197 -1.74 17.38 8.31
CA MET A 197 -0.49 17.21 9.07
C MET A 197 0.69 17.94 8.41
N THR A 198 0.76 17.93 7.08
CA THR A 198 1.79 18.65 6.31
C THR A 198 1.60 20.16 6.41
N ALA A 199 0.36 20.65 6.27
CA ALA A 199 0.06 22.07 6.44
C ALA A 199 0.34 22.56 7.87
N TYR A 200 0.05 21.72 8.88
CA TYR A 200 0.32 22.03 10.29
C TYR A 200 1.82 22.14 10.57
N THR A 201 2.61 21.16 10.11
CA THR A 201 4.07 21.14 10.30
C THR A 201 4.78 22.25 9.53
N ALA A 202 4.27 22.62 8.35
CA ALA A 202 4.75 23.76 7.58
C ALA A 202 4.30 25.13 8.14
N LYS A 203 3.47 25.17 9.20
CA LYS A 203 2.82 26.39 9.73
C LYS A 203 2.00 27.16 8.69
N GLN A 204 1.54 26.49 7.64
CA GLN A 204 0.75 27.06 6.54
C GLN A 204 -0.76 26.80 6.74
N PHE A 205 -1.17 26.49 7.96
CA PHE A 205 -2.54 26.11 8.26
C PHE A 205 -3.47 27.34 8.21
N LEU A 206 -4.09 27.55 7.05
CA LEU A 206 -5.11 28.58 6.82
C LEU A 206 -6.50 27.94 6.92
N ASN A 207 -7.44 28.64 7.55
CA ASN A 207 -8.84 28.17 7.68
C ASN A 207 -9.47 27.82 6.31
N VAL A 208 -9.10 28.55 5.26
CA VAL A 208 -9.54 28.29 3.88
C VAL A 208 -9.04 26.94 3.35
N TYR A 209 -7.81 26.53 3.72
CA TYR A 209 -7.24 25.25 3.33
C TYR A 209 -7.95 24.08 4.00
N ALA A 210 -8.19 24.20 5.31
CA ALA A 210 -8.94 23.20 6.08
C ALA A 210 -10.38 23.05 5.55
N LEU A 211 -11.05 24.15 5.22
CA LEU A 211 -12.41 24.12 4.66
C LEU A 211 -12.45 23.42 3.30
N ARG A 212 -11.44 23.66 2.45
CA ARG A 212 -11.31 22.99 1.15
C ARG A 212 -11.14 21.49 1.31
N LEU A 213 -10.25 21.04 2.20
CA LEU A 213 -10.04 19.62 2.49
C LEU A 213 -11.30 18.96 3.06
N ALA A 214 -11.99 19.62 3.98
CA ALA A 214 -13.26 19.14 4.53
C ALA A 214 -14.33 19.00 3.44
N THR A 215 -14.40 19.96 2.50
CA THR A 215 -15.34 19.92 1.38
C THR A 215 -15.02 18.78 0.42
N ILE A 216 -13.74 18.56 0.09
CA ILE A 216 -13.31 17.40 -0.73
C ILE A 216 -13.69 16.09 -0.02
N ALA A 217 -13.42 15.99 1.29
CA ALA A 217 -13.77 14.81 2.07
C ALA A 217 -15.28 14.53 2.04
N LEU A 218 -16.11 15.56 2.21
CA LEU A 218 -17.58 15.46 2.17
C LEU A 218 -18.09 15.05 0.78
N LEU A 219 -17.62 15.71 -0.27
CA LEU A 219 -18.07 15.42 -1.64
C LEU A 219 -17.67 14.00 -2.08
N VAL A 220 -16.42 13.62 -1.85
CA VAL A 220 -15.92 12.31 -2.26
C VAL A 220 -16.54 11.21 -1.39
N SER A 221 -16.68 11.40 -0.08
CA SER A 221 -17.36 10.41 0.77
C SER A 221 -18.82 10.22 0.35
N THR A 222 -19.55 11.30 0.05
CA THR A 222 -20.93 11.22 -0.46
C THR A 222 -20.97 10.44 -1.77
N ALA A 223 -20.07 10.73 -2.71
CA ALA A 223 -19.98 9.99 -3.97
C ALA A 223 -19.68 8.51 -3.76
N VAL A 224 -18.76 8.18 -2.85
CA VAL A 224 -18.46 6.78 -2.51
C VAL A 224 -19.70 6.10 -1.92
N PHE A 225 -20.39 6.72 -0.97
CA PHE A 225 -21.62 6.15 -0.39
C PHE A 225 -22.75 5.94 -1.41
N LEU A 226 -22.89 6.83 -2.39
CA LEU A 226 -23.89 6.71 -3.45
C LEU A 226 -23.61 5.56 -4.43
N VAL A 227 -22.33 5.25 -4.67
CA VAL A 227 -21.90 4.19 -5.61
C VAL A 227 -21.60 2.88 -4.87
N SER A 228 -21.66 2.88 -3.53
CA SER A 228 -21.39 1.69 -2.73
C SER A 228 -22.51 0.68 -2.81
N ASP A 229 -22.13 -0.58 -3.02
CA ASP A 229 -23.02 -1.70 -2.74
C ASP A 229 -23.14 -1.85 -1.22
N TRP A 230 -24.34 -1.60 -0.70
CA TRP A 230 -24.65 -1.76 0.72
C TRP A 230 -24.97 -3.22 1.00
N ALA A 231 -24.30 -3.79 2.00
CA ALA A 231 -24.65 -5.10 2.52
C ALA A 231 -25.89 -4.93 3.40
N ILE A 232 -27.08 -5.24 2.85
CA ILE A 232 -28.33 -5.37 3.60
C ILE A 232 -28.33 -6.72 4.32
#